data_AF-A0A5K1DK89-F1
#
_entry.id   AF-A0A5K1DK89-F1
#
_cell.length_a   1.000
_cell.length_b   1.000
_cell.length_c   1.000
_cell.angle_alpha   90.00
_cell.angle_beta   90.00
_cell.angle_gamma   90.00
#
_symmetry.space_group_name_H-M   'P 1'
#
loop_
_entity.id
_entity.type
_entity.pdbx_description
1 polymer ?
#
loop_
_entity_poly.entity_id
_entity_poly.type
_entity_poly.pdbx_seq_one_letter_code
_entity_poly.pdbx_strand_id
1 'polypeptide(L)' 'MEDMVASTFWGPVTSTTEWCEKNYAHSPYIAEFYNTISNIPCIVLAFVGLVNALRQRFEKRFSVLHLSNMVLAIG' A
#
# COMPACT_ATOMS: atom_id res chain seq x y z
N MET A 1 -3.65 -11.92 31.58
CA MET A 1 -3.02 -11.17 30.48
C MET A 1 -3.98 -11.29 29.32
N GLU A 2 -5.03 -10.47 29.37
CA GLU A 2 -5.99 -10.39 28.29
C GLU A 2 -5.21 -9.86 27.09
N ASP A 3 -4.92 -10.74 26.12
CA ASP A 3 -4.68 -10.31 24.75
C ASP A 3 -5.90 -9.48 24.39
N MET A 4 -5.78 -8.17 24.55
CA MET A 4 -6.78 -7.22 24.12
C MET A 4 -7.04 -7.58 22.68
N VAL A 5 -8.19 -8.22 22.44
CA VAL A 5 -8.80 -8.35 21.14
C VAL A 5 -8.96 -6.92 20.68
N ALA A 6 -7.90 -6.36 20.08
CA ALA A 6 -8.01 -5.17 19.26
C ALA A 6 -9.16 -5.53 18.33
N SER A 7 -10.24 -4.75 18.37
CA SER A 7 -11.46 -5.03 17.63
C SER A 7 -11.13 -4.97 16.13
N THR A 8 -10.62 -6.07 15.58
CA THR A 8 -10.24 -6.15 14.17
C THR A 8 -11.53 -6.26 13.40
N PHE A 9 -11.75 -5.34 12.47
CA PHE A 9 -12.96 -5.37 11.66
C PHE A 9 -12.99 -6.60 10.72
N TRP A 10 -11.82 -7.06 10.26
CA TRP A 10 -11.69 -8.10 9.23
C TRP A 10 -11.51 -9.53 9.75
N GLY A 11 -11.51 -9.74 11.07
CA GLY A 11 -11.34 -11.07 11.68
C GLY A 11 -9.87 -11.45 11.91
N PRO A 12 -9.56 -12.76 12.02
CA PRO A 12 -8.23 -13.24 12.37
C PRO A 12 -7.23 -13.07 11.21
N VAL A 13 -5.98 -12.79 11.56
CA VAL A 13 -4.88 -12.60 10.61
C VAL A 13 -4.39 -13.96 10.10
N THR A 14 -4.36 -14.15 8.77
CA THR A 14 -3.96 -15.42 8.12
C THR A 14 -2.69 -15.30 7.27
N SER A 15 -2.01 -14.16 7.31
CA SER A 15 -0.75 -13.95 6.61
C SER A 15 0.34 -14.84 7.19
N THR A 16 1.23 -15.32 6.32
CA THR A 16 2.37 -16.17 6.73
C THR A 16 3.42 -15.37 7.50
N THR A 17 3.53 -14.07 7.23
CA THR A 17 4.54 -13.17 7.80
C THR A 17 3.90 -11.87 8.23
N GLU A 18 4.15 -11.49 9.49
CA GLU A 18 3.79 -10.19 10.06
C GLU A 18 5.07 -9.36 10.22
N TRP A 19 4.98 -8.06 9.99
CA TRP A 19 6.12 -7.17 10.17
C TRP A 19 6.24 -6.70 11.63
N CYS A 20 7.20 -5.82 11.91
CA CYS A 20 7.46 -5.31 13.26
C CYS A 20 6.32 -4.40 13.78
N GLU A 21 5.51 -3.81 12.88
CA GLU A 21 4.38 -2.96 13.26
C GLU A 21 3.21 -3.80 13.79
N LYS A 22 2.58 -3.37 14.89
CA LYS A 22 1.44 -4.08 15.46
C LYS A 22 0.19 -3.89 14.59
N ASN A 23 -0.49 -5.00 14.29
CA ASN A 23 -1.79 -4.99 13.62
C ASN A 23 -2.85 -4.18 14.38
N TYR A 24 -3.59 -3.35 13.64
CA TYR A 24 -4.73 -2.57 14.13
C TYR A 24 -4.43 -1.63 15.33
N ALA A 25 -3.16 -1.24 15.53
CA ALA A 25 -2.77 -0.39 16.66
C ALA A 25 -3.31 1.05 16.57
N HIS A 26 -3.53 1.55 15.35
CA HIS A 26 -3.98 2.92 15.09
C HIS A 26 -5.38 3.02 14.50
N SER A 27 -5.90 1.93 13.92
CA SER A 27 -7.23 1.88 13.31
C SER A 27 -7.78 0.46 13.39
N PRO A 28 -9.06 0.24 13.74
CA PRO A 28 -9.67 -1.09 13.70
C PRO A 28 -9.92 -1.60 12.27
N TYR A 29 -9.75 -0.74 11.26
CA TYR A 29 -9.99 -1.06 9.85
C TYR A 29 -8.73 -1.39 9.05
N ILE A 30 -7.56 -0.89 9.47
CA ILE A 30 -6.30 -0.98 8.73
C ILE A 30 -5.25 -1.63 9.65
N ALA A 31 -4.80 -2.83 9.28
CA ALA A 31 -3.64 -3.48 9.87
C ALA A 31 -2.36 -2.76 9.44
N GLU A 32 -1.31 -2.77 10.29
CA GLU A 32 -0.03 -2.10 10.04
C GLU A 32 -0.17 -0.71 9.37
N PHE A 33 -0.71 0.23 10.14
CA PHE A 33 -1.19 1.52 9.62
C PHE A 33 -0.09 2.33 8.93
N TYR A 34 1.09 2.41 9.52
CA TYR A 34 2.21 3.16 8.94
C TYR A 34 2.83 2.45 7.74
N ASN A 35 2.97 1.12 7.78
CA ASN A 35 3.39 0.35 6.61
C ASN A 35 2.42 0.58 5.45
N THR A 36 1.11 0.55 5.69
CA THR A 36 0.09 0.79 4.66
C THR A 36 0.16 2.21 4.10
N ILE A 37 0.17 3.24 4.95
CA ILE A 37 0.17 4.64 4.49
C ILE A 37 1.49 5.01 3.81
N SER A 38 2.59 4.39 4.20
CA SER A 38 3.91 4.64 3.59
C SER A 38 3.94 4.31 2.08
N ASN A 39 3.01 3.49 1.57
CA ASN A 39 2.86 3.20 0.14
C ASN A 39 2.16 4.32 -0.65
N ILE A 40 1.44 5.23 0.00
CA ILE A 40 0.67 6.30 -0.66
C ILE A 40 1.56 7.21 -1.53
N PRO A 41 2.71 7.73 -1.04
CA PRO A 41 3.63 8.50 -1.87
C PRO A 41 4.09 7.75 -3.14
N CYS A 42 4.34 6.44 -3.04
CA CYS A 42 4.73 5.62 -4.19
C CYS A 42 3.63 5.57 -5.25
N ILE A 43 2.37 5.35 -4.84
CA ILE A 43 1.20 5.35 -5.73
C ILE A 43 1.04 6.73 -6.39
N VAL A 44 1.10 7.81 -5.62
CA VAL A 44 0.93 9.19 -6.12
C VAL A 44 2.02 9.56 -7.12
N LEU A 45 3.29 9.29 -6.80
CA LEU A 45 4.40 9.59 -7.69
C LEU A 45 4.35 8.74 -8.97
N ALA A 46 3.97 7.46 -8.87
CA ALA A 46 3.77 6.60 -10.03
C ALA A 46 2.64 7.13 -10.94
N PHE A 47 1.53 7.57 -10.35
CA PHE A 47 0.41 8.17 -11.09
C PHE A 47 0.82 9.48 -11.79
N VAL A 48 1.51 10.39 -11.09
CA VAL A 48 2.03 11.63 -11.69
C VAL A 48 3.00 11.33 -12.83
N GLY A 49 3.90 10.35 -12.64
CA GLY A 49 4.82 9.88 -13.67
C GLY A 49 4.10 9.34 -14.91
N LEU A 50 3.06 8.52 -14.71
CA LEU A 50 2.23 8.00 -15.80
C LEU A 50 1.55 9.13 -16.58
N VAL A 51 0.90 10.07 -15.88
CA VAL A 51 0.23 11.22 -16.50
C VAL A 51 1.23 12.05 -17.32
N ASN A 52 2.42 12.31 -16.78
CA ASN A 52 3.46 13.05 -17.50
C ASN A 52 3.98 12.29 -18.71
N ALA A 53 4.22 10.98 -18.61
CA ALA A 53 4.67 10.14 -19.73
C ALA A 53 3.65 10.14 -20.88
N LEU A 54 2.36 10.09 -20.56
CA LEU A 54 1.29 10.17 -21.56
C LEU A 54 1.19 11.57 -22.18
N ARG A 55 1.27 12.63 -21.38
CA ARG A 55 1.21 14.03 -21.85
C ARG A 55 2.37 14.38 -22.78
N GLN A 56 3.58 13.94 -22.44
CA GLN A 56 4.80 14.20 -23.21
C GLN A 56 5.00 13.20 -24.37
N ARG A 57 4.08 12.24 -24.54
CA ARG A 57 4.13 11.18 -25.56
C ARG A 57 5.45 10.41 -25.55
N PHE A 58 5.96 10.11 -24.36
CA PHE A 58 7.11 9.23 -24.22
C PHE A 58 6.77 7.82 -24.72
N GLU A 59 7.83 7.04 -24.96
CA GLU A 59 7.71 5.66 -25.37
C GLU A 59 6.91 4.85 -24.35
N LYS A 60 6.15 3.87 -24.84
CA LYS A 60 5.24 3.07 -24.01
C LYS A 60 5.91 2.37 -22.84
N ARG A 61 7.22 2.10 -22.93
CA ARG A 61 8.02 1.54 -21.83
C ARG A 61 7.93 2.35 -20.52
N PHE A 62 7.86 3.68 -20.62
CA PHE A 62 7.73 4.54 -19.43
C PHE A 62 6.34 4.45 -18.81
N SER A 63 5.29 4.35 -19.63
CA SER A 63 3.93 4.12 -19.12
C SER A 63 3.81 2.75 -18.43
N VAL A 64 4.41 1.70 -19.00
CA VAL A 64 4.45 0.36 -18.39
C VAL A 64 5.18 0.41 -17.05
N LEU A 65 6.35 1.07 -16.99
CA LEU A 65 7.10 1.23 -15.74
C LEU A 65 6.26 1.87 -14.63
N HIS A 66 5.59 2.99 -14.92
CA HIS A 66 4.79 3.69 -13.91
C HIS A 66 3.54 2.88 -13.50
N LEU A 67 2.91 2.17 -14.44
CA LEU A 67 1.81 1.25 -14.12
C LEU A 67 2.27 0.10 -13.23
N SER A 68 3.42 -0.51 -13.52
CA SER A 68 3.99 -1.59 -12.71
C SER A 68 4.29 -1.14 -11.29
N ASN A 69 4.89 0.04 -11.11
CA ASN A 69 5.16 0.58 -9.77
C ASN A 69 3.88 0.87 -8.98
N MET A 70 2.83 1.33 -9.66
CA MET A 70 1.54 1.57 -9.02
C MET A 70 0.87 0.27 -8.58
N VAL A 71 0.92 -0.78 -9.40
CA VAL A 71 0.40 -2.11 -9.04
C VAL A 71 1.17 -2.69 -7.85
N LEU A 72 2.49 -2.57 -7.84
CA LEU A 72 3.34 -3.05 -6.73
C LEU A 72 3.06 -2.34 -5.40
N ALA A 73 2.72 -1.05 -5.43
CA ALA A 73 2.44 -0.29 -4.20
C ALA A 73 1.01 -0.50 -3.66
N ILE A 74 0.10 -1.03 -4.50
CA ILE A 74 -1.29 -1.35 -4.10
C ILE A 74 -1.41 -2.76 -3.54
N GLY A 75 -0.65 -3.71 -4.10
CA GLY A 75 -0.68 -5.13 -3.72
C GLY A 75 0.37 -5.49 -2.68
#